data_AF-A0A4Q2ZYR7-F1
#
_entry.id   AF-A0A4Q2ZYR7-F1
#
_cell.length_a   1.000
_cell.length_b   1.000
_cell.length_c   1.000
_cell.angle_alpha   90.00
_cell.angle_beta   90.00
_cell.angle_gamma   90.00
#
_symmetry.space_group_name_H-M   'P 1'
#
loop_
_entity.id
_entity.type
_entity.pdbx_description
1 polymer ?
#
loop_
_entity_poly.entity_id
_entity_poly.type
_entity_poly.pdbx_seq_one_letter_code
_entity_poly.pdbx_strand_id
1 'polypeptide(L)'
;MEKTRRLGTTIVGSDNKAVIGRHCMRDMVFYSIELVADAEADVYYFMTYDSQVGKYRFVPGPVPVPSEVAGRADEFSAYISDSFHSHCMN
;
A
#
# COMPACT_ATOMS: atom_id res chain seq x y z
N MET A 1 -3.00 17.42 7.10
CA MET A 1 -4.39 17.11 6.70
C MET A 1 -4.33 15.82 5.90
N GLU A 2 -4.62 14.71 6.55
CA GLU A 2 -4.68 13.39 5.89
C GLU A 2 -5.89 13.40 4.95
N LYS A 3 -5.66 13.27 3.64
CA LYS A 3 -6.73 13.01 2.67
C LYS A 3 -6.74 11.51 2.41
N THR A 4 -7.42 10.77 3.27
CA THR A 4 -7.58 9.32 3.12
C THR A 4 -8.48 9.05 1.92
N ARG A 5 -7.90 8.73 0.75
CA ARG A 5 -8.65 8.17 -0.39
C ARG A 5 -8.62 6.65 -0.23
N ARG A 6 -9.72 6.06 0.25
CA ARG A 6 -9.86 4.60 0.37
C ARG A 6 -10.07 4.01 -1.01
N LEU A 7 -9.08 3.28 -1.52
CA LEU A 7 -9.17 2.55 -2.77
C LEU A 7 -8.99 1.07 -2.46
N GLY A 8 -10.10 0.35 -2.47
CA GLY A 8 -10.13 -1.09 -2.24
C GLY A 8 -9.67 -1.84 -3.48
N THR A 9 -8.78 -2.80 -3.30
CA THR A 9 -8.41 -3.81 -4.28
C THR A 9 -8.69 -5.20 -3.72
N THR A 10 -9.11 -6.14 -4.56
CA THR A 10 -9.40 -7.51 -4.14
C THR A 10 -8.11 -8.31 -4.07
N ILE A 11 -7.98 -9.18 -3.06
CA ILE A 11 -6.91 -10.16 -3.01
C ILE A 11 -7.31 -11.39 -3.81
N VAL A 12 -6.65 -11.65 -4.94
CA VAL A 12 -6.94 -12.86 -5.74
C VAL A 12 -6.68 -14.10 -4.87
N GLY A 13 -7.72 -14.92 -4.68
CA GLY A 13 -7.65 -16.15 -3.87
C GLY A 13 -8.04 -15.97 -2.39
N SER A 14 -8.54 -14.81 -1.98
CA SER A 14 -9.03 -14.57 -0.61
C SER A 14 -10.20 -13.58 -0.61
N ASP A 15 -11.18 -13.75 0.28
CA ASP A 15 -12.30 -12.80 0.44
C ASP A 15 -11.86 -11.42 0.99
N ASN A 16 -10.56 -11.27 1.28
CA ASN A 16 -9.97 -10.07 1.81
C ASN A 16 -9.88 -8.95 0.77
N LYS A 17 -10.16 -7.71 1.20
CA LYS A 17 -9.91 -6.49 0.41
C LYS A 17 -8.70 -5.78 0.98
N ALA A 18 -7.72 -5.45 0.14
CA ALA A 18 -6.65 -4.53 0.52
C ALA A 18 -7.11 -3.09 0.25
N VAL A 19 -7.02 -2.20 1.23
CA VAL A 19 -7.28 -0.77 1.05
C VAL A 19 -5.95 -0.05 1.03
N ILE A 20 -5.71 0.72 -0.04
CA ILE A 20 -4.47 1.49 -0.21
C ILE A 20 -4.75 2.95 0.12
N GLY A 21 -4.16 3.43 1.21
CA GLY A 21 -4.24 4.82 1.65
C GLY A 21 -2.99 5.59 1.23
N ARG A 22 -3.17 6.76 0.61
CA ARG A 22 -2.05 7.67 0.31
C ARG A 22 -1.85 8.65 1.46
N HIS A 23 -0.61 8.76 1.92
CA HIS A 23 -0.20 9.68 2.98
C HIS A 23 0.81 10.69 2.45
N CYS A 24 0.50 11.98 2.61
CA CYS A 24 1.39 13.07 2.20
C CYS A 24 1.92 13.79 3.44
N MET A 25 3.22 13.68 3.67
CA MET A 25 3.98 14.55 4.57
C MET A 25 4.66 15.66 3.77
N ARG A 26 5.25 16.63 4.48
CA ARG A 26 5.85 17.84 3.87
C ARG A 26 6.82 17.51 2.74
N ASP A 27 7.69 16.53 2.94
CA ASP A 27 8.77 16.17 2.00
C ASP A 27 8.70 14.71 1.54
N MET A 28 7.62 13.98 1.86
CA MET A 28 7.54 12.54 1.60
C MET A 28 6.10 12.10 1.34
N VAL A 29 5.94 11.20 0.38
CA VAL A 29 4.70 10.46 0.14
C VAL A 29 4.95 8.99 0.44
N PHE A 30 4.05 8.39 1.21
CA PHE A 30 4.05 6.95 1.46
C PHE A 30 2.62 6.41 1.38
N TYR A 31 2.50 5.09 1.29
CA TYR A 31 1.20 4.43 1.14
C TYR A 31 0.99 3.42 2.27
N SER A 32 -0.19 3.38 2.86
CA SER A 32 -0.61 2.31 3.78
C SER A 32 -1.39 1.26 3.01
N ILE A 33 -1.25 0.01 3.43
CA ILE A 33 -2.01 -1.15 2.98
C ILE A 33 -2.73 -1.71 4.20
N GLU A 34 -4.06 -1.68 4.17
CA GLU A 34 -4.95 -2.26 5.17
C GLU A 34 -5.58 -3.52 4.61
N LEU A 35 -5.55 -4.64 5.35
CA LEU A 35 -6.27 -5.85 4.95
C LEU A 35 -7.61 -5.91 5.67
N VAL A 36 -8.70 -5.65 4.96
CA VAL A 36 -10.05 -5.78 5.50
C VAL A 36 -10.51 -7.22 5.30
N ALA A 37 -10.42 -8.00 6.37
CA ALA A 37 -10.99 -9.34 6.53
C ALA A 37 -12.12 -9.23 7.56
N ASP A 38 -13.32 -8.82 7.13
CA ASP A 38 -14.57 -8.77 7.91
C ASP A 38 -14.64 -7.97 9.24
N ALA A 39 -13.54 -7.39 9.73
CA ALA A 39 -13.50 -6.41 10.80
C ALA A 39 -12.40 -5.36 10.53
N GLU A 40 -12.54 -4.17 11.13
CA GLU A 40 -11.55 -3.09 11.00
C GLU A 40 -10.13 -3.64 11.25
N ALA A 41 -9.24 -3.40 10.31
CA ALA A 41 -7.86 -3.84 10.43
C ALA A 41 -7.16 -2.94 11.45
N ASP A 42 -6.84 -3.48 12.63
CA ASP A 42 -6.03 -2.78 13.65
C ASP A 42 -4.56 -2.58 13.23
N VAL A 43 -4.16 -3.11 12.06
CA VAL A 43 -2.78 -3.11 11.59
C VAL A 43 -2.67 -2.57 10.17
N TYR A 44 -1.76 -1.62 9.99
CA TYR A 44 -1.41 -0.99 8.72
C TYR A 44 0.00 -1.40 8.32
N TYR A 45 0.18 -1.77 7.06
CA TYR A 45 1.51 -2.04 6.49
C TYR A 45 1.88 -0.92 5.53
N PHE A 46 3.05 -0.31 5.70
CA PHE A 46 3.43 0.85 4.91
C PHE A 46 4.37 0.48 3.76
N MET A 47 4.20 1.13 2.62
CA MET A 47 5.09 1.03 1.47
C MET A 47 5.66 2.41 1.08
N THR A 48 6.94 2.43 0.73
CA THR A 48 7.66 3.61 0.22
C THR A 48 8.32 3.30 -1.11
N TYR A 49 8.51 4.32 -1.95
CA TYR A 49 9.18 4.17 -3.23
C TYR A 49 10.70 3.98 -3.04
N ASP A 50 11.21 2.85 -3.51
CA ASP A 50 12.63 2.55 -3.62
C ASP A 50 13.11 2.99 -5.01
N SER A 51 13.82 4.12 -5.08
CA SER A 51 14.30 4.68 -6.35
C SER A 51 15.41 3.87 -7.00
N GLN A 52 16.09 2.98 -6.28
CA GLN A 52 17.13 2.12 -6.86
C GLN A 52 16.51 1.00 -7.68
N VAL A 53 15.37 0.49 -7.22
CA VAL A 53 14.66 -0.63 -7.87
C VAL A 53 13.49 -0.15 -8.73
N GLY A 54 13.05 1.10 -8.56
CA GLY A 54 11.93 1.68 -9.30
C GLY A 54 10.57 1.12 -8.88
N LYS A 55 10.42 0.72 -7.61
CA LYS A 55 9.22 0.05 -7.08
C LYS A 55 8.90 0.49 -5.67
N TYR A 56 7.64 0.39 -5.27
CA TYR A 56 7.25 0.52 -3.87
C TYR A 56 7.58 -0.77 -3.11
N ARG A 57 8.10 -0.62 -1.89
CA ARG A 57 8.46 -1.75 -1.02
C ARG A 57 7.89 -1.55 0.36
N PHE A 58 7.55 -2.65 1.03
CA PHE A 58 7.18 -2.61 2.43
C PHE A 58 8.31 -2.05 3.28
N VAL A 59 7.96 -1.12 4.18
CA VAL A 59 8.85 -0.58 5.18
C VAL A 59 8.90 -1.55 6.35
N PRO A 60 10.09 -1.87 6.89
CA PRO A 60 10.19 -2.62 8.14
C PRO A 60 9.43 -1.93 9.27
N GLY A 61 8.58 -2.68 9.96
CA GLY A 61 7.74 -2.18 11.04
C GLY A 61 7.76 -3.08 12.28
N PRO A 62 7.16 -2.62 13.40
CA PRO A 62 7.11 -3.40 14.64
C PRO A 62 6.26 -4.67 14.51
N VAL A 63 5.29 -4.67 13.59
CA VAL A 63 4.52 -5.85 13.20
C VAL A 63 5.06 -6.35 11.86
N PRO A 64 5.51 -7.61 11.78
CA PRO A 64 5.99 -8.17 10.52
C PRO A 64 4.85 -8.25 9.51
N VAL A 65 5.18 -8.00 8.24
CA VAL A 65 4.23 -8.16 7.13
C VAL A 65 3.94 -9.65 6.94
N PRO A 66 2.68 -10.11 7.04
CA PRO A 66 2.33 -11.51 6.80
C PRO A 66 2.75 -11.99 5.41
N SER A 67 3.07 -13.27 5.27
CA SER A 67 3.54 -13.88 4.02
C SER A 67 2.61 -13.64 2.83
N GLU A 68 1.31 -13.66 3.06
CA GLU A 68 0.24 -13.47 2.08
C GLU A 68 0.26 -12.05 1.51
N VAL A 69 0.61 -11.07 2.35
CA VAL A 69 0.75 -9.66 1.97
C VAL A 69 2.10 -9.43 1.28
N ALA A 70 3.17 -9.98 1.86
CA ALA A 70 4.51 -9.87 1.32
C ALA A 70 4.62 -10.49 -0.09
N GLY A 71 3.95 -11.63 -0.31
CA GLY A 71 3.89 -12.31 -1.61
C GLY A 71 3.21 -11.51 -2.71
N ARG A 72 2.50 -10.43 -2.37
CA ARG A 72 1.80 -9.53 -3.31
C ARG A 72 2.41 -8.13 -3.39
N ALA A 73 3.61 -7.93 -2.81
CA ALA A 73 4.27 -6.63 -2.81
C ALA A 73 4.43 -6.02 -4.21
N ASP A 74 4.76 -6.84 -5.22
CA ASP A 74 4.91 -6.39 -6.61
C ASP A 74 3.58 -5.90 -7.21
N GLU A 75 2.47 -6.57 -6.89
CA GLU A 75 1.14 -6.18 -7.36
C GLU A 75 0.71 -4.85 -6.75
N PHE A 76 0.89 -4.67 -5.43
CA PHE A 76 0.60 -3.40 -4.77
C PHE A 76 1.49 -2.27 -5.32
N SER A 77 2.78 -2.56 -5.53
CA SER A 77 3.70 -1.59 -6.14
C SER A 77 3.23 -1.16 -7.52
N ALA A 78 2.85 -2.12 -8.39
CA ALA A 78 2.35 -1.80 -9.72
C ALA A 78 1.09 -0.94 -9.67
N TYR A 79 0.11 -1.32 -8.85
CA TYR A 79 -1.11 -0.55 -8.67
C TYR A 79 -0.84 0.87 -8.20
N ILE A 80 0.04 1.05 -7.20
CA ILE A 80 0.40 2.37 -6.68
C ILE A 80 1.08 3.22 -7.76
N SER A 81 2.00 2.61 -8.51
CA SER A 81 2.70 3.28 -9.60
C SER A 81 1.73 3.76 -10.68
N ASP A 82 0.89 2.88 -11.20
CA ASP A 82 -0.04 3.19 -12.29
C ASP A 82 -1.13 4.18 -11.89
N SER A 83 -1.67 4.01 -10.68
CA SER A 83 -2.85 4.75 -10.22
C SER A 83 -2.51 6.11 -9.60
N PHE A 84 -1.29 6.29 -9.06
CA PHE A 84 -0.94 7.50 -8.30
C PHE A 84 0.39 8.13 -8.70
N HIS A 85 1.44 7.32 -8.88
CA HIS A 85 2.77 7.86 -9.18
C HIS A 85 2.81 8.44 -10.59
N SER A 86 2.38 7.66 -11.58
CA SER A 86 2.31 8.08 -12.99
C SER A 86 1.33 9.22 -13.22
N HIS A 87 0.23 9.27 -12.46
CA HIS A 87 -0.78 10.34 -12.54
C HIS A 87 -0.34 11.68 -11.93
N CYS A 88 0.75 11.73 -11.15
CA CYS A 88 1.32 12.99 -10.64
C CYS A 88 2.47 13.53 -11.53
N MET A 89 2.94 12.73 -12.49
CA MET A 89 4.05 13.06 -13.40
C MET A 89 3.58 13.51 -14.79
N ASN A 90 2.27 13.50 -15.04
CA ASN A 90 1.57 14.10 -16.18
C ASN A 90 0.70 15.27 -15.69
#